data_AF-A0A544T1S3-F1
#
_entry.id   AF-A0A544T1S3-F1
#
_cell.length_a   1.000
_cell.length_b   1.000
_cell.length_c   1.000
_cell.angle_alpha   90.00
_cell.angle_beta   90.00
_cell.angle_gamma   90.00
#
_symmetry.space_group_name_H-M   'P 1'
#
loop_
_entity.id
_entity.type
_entity.pdbx_description
1 polymer ?
#
loop_
_entity_poly.entity_id
_entity_poly.type
_entity_poly.pdbx_seq_one_letter_code
_entity_poly.pdbx_strand_id
1 'polypeptide(L)' 'MSKLRVVEIANEEAVKVFPEFEVTNPSYIAGAATNVSDKFFYLYGLATNDSDSSIRQLLSILLRDLRDSMDLKSTSGT' A
#
# COMPACT_ATOMS: atom_id res chain seq x y z
N MET A 1 -4.88 -0.78 -16.99
CA MET A 1 -3.79 -1.17 -16.08
C MET A 1 -3.78 -2.67 -15.86
N SER A 2 -2.61 -3.31 -15.76
CA SER A 2 -2.50 -4.73 -15.37
C SER A 2 -2.44 -4.89 -13.85
N LYS A 3 -2.80 -6.08 -13.32
CA LYS A 3 -2.65 -6.38 -11.89
C LYS A 3 -1.20 -6.22 -11.42
N LEU A 4 -0.26 -6.67 -12.24
CA LEU A 4 1.17 -6.56 -11.95
C LEU A 4 1.61 -5.10 -11.79
N ARG A 5 1.17 -4.20 -12.67
CA ARG A 5 1.56 -2.79 -12.59
C ARG A 5 1.03 -2.10 -11.32
N VAL A 6 -0.18 -2.43 -10.88
CA VAL A 6 -0.72 -1.92 -9.61
C VAL A 6 0.14 -2.39 -8.43
N VAL A 7 0.57 -3.66 -8.42
CA VAL A 7 1.43 -4.21 -7.37
C VAL A 7 2.82 -3.56 -7.37
N GLU A 8 3.39 -3.26 -8.55
CA GLU A 8 4.63 -2.51 -8.65
C GLU A 8 4.50 -1.11 -8.04
N ILE A 9 3.45 -0.36 -8.42
CA ILE A 9 3.17 0.97 -7.86
C ILE A 9 2.95 0.86 -6.34
N ALA A 10 2.24 -0.16 -5.86
CA ALA A 10 2.03 -0.38 -4.43
C ALA A 10 3.33 -0.64 -3.68
N ASN A 11 4.29 -1.36 -4.26
CA ASN A 11 5.61 -1.56 -3.66
C ASN A 11 6.40 -0.24 -3.60
N GLU A 12 6.44 0.51 -4.70
CA GLU A 12 7.09 1.83 -4.75
C GLU A 12 6.52 2.79 -3.69
N GLU A 13 5.20 2.79 -3.52
CA GLU A 13 4.54 3.64 -2.51
C GLU A 13 4.72 3.10 -1.09
N ALA A 14 4.73 1.77 -0.89
CA ALA A 14 4.96 1.18 0.41
C ALA A 14 6.34 1.56 0.97
N VAL A 15 7.38 1.55 0.13
CA VAL A 15 8.73 2.01 0.53
C VAL A 15 8.71 3.47 1.00
N LYS A 16 7.96 4.35 0.33
CA LYS A 16 7.86 5.77 0.72
C LYS A 16 7.10 5.97 2.04
N VAL A 17 6.09 5.15 2.30
CA VAL A 17 5.25 5.25 3.51
C VAL A 17 5.91 4.55 4.70
N PHE A 18 6.71 3.52 4.46
CA PHE A 18 7.33 2.66 5.46
C PHE A 18 8.86 2.57 5.28
N PRO A 19 9.59 3.70 5.15
CA PRO A 19 11.01 3.68 4.83
C PRO A 19 11.85 2.92 5.86
N GLU A 20 11.43 2.91 7.13
CA GLU A 20 12.08 2.17 8.22
C GLU A 20 12.09 0.65 8.00
N PHE A 21 11.10 0.12 7.27
CA PHE A 21 10.93 -1.31 7.03
C PHE A 21 11.62 -1.78 5.75
N GLU A 22 12.03 -0.89 4.85
CA GLU A 22 12.71 -1.27 3.60
C GLU A 22 13.98 -2.08 3.87
N VAL A 23 14.79 -1.66 4.84
CA VAL A 23 16.05 -2.35 5.19
C VAL A 23 15.84 -3.37 6.31
N THR A 24 15.00 -3.04 7.29
CA THR A 24 14.87 -3.85 8.51
C THR A 24 13.90 -5.01 8.36
N ASN A 25 12.89 -4.88 7.48
CA ASN A 25 11.91 -5.93 7.22
C ASN A 25 11.32 -5.82 5.80
N PRO A 26 12.08 -6.18 4.76
CA PRO A 26 11.61 -6.12 3.37
C PRO A 26 10.31 -6.92 3.13
N SER A 27 10.09 -7.98 3.90
CA SER A 27 8.87 -8.80 3.82
C SER A 27 7.62 -8.04 4.25
N TYR A 28 7.77 -7.08 5.18
CA TYR A 28 6.69 -6.19 5.59
C TYR A 28 6.27 -5.27 4.44
N ILE A 29 7.22 -4.69 3.70
CA ILE A 29 6.93 -3.87 2.51
C ILE A 29 6.12 -4.67 1.48
N ALA A 30 6.58 -5.88 1.15
CA ALA A 30 5.89 -6.75 0.20
C ALA A 30 4.47 -7.14 0.66
N GLY A 31 4.32 -7.40 1.97
CA GLY A 31 3.03 -7.71 2.59
C GLY A 31 2.08 -6.52 2.57
N ALA A 32 2.54 -5.33 2.93
CA ALA A 32 1.77 -4.09 2.88
C ALA A 32 1.30 -3.79 1.45
N ALA A 33 2.22 -3.85 0.48
CA ALA A 33 1.93 -3.64 -0.93
C ALA A 33 0.87 -4.64 -1.47
N THR A 34 1.00 -5.91 -1.09
CA THR A 34 0.01 -6.95 -1.46
C THR A 34 -1.36 -6.65 -0.86
N ASN A 35 -1.41 -6.34 0.44
CA ASN A 35 -2.65 -6.05 1.15
C ASN A 35 -3.40 -4.86 0.53
N VAL A 36 -2.70 -3.74 0.28
CA VAL A 36 -3.34 -2.56 -0.31
C VAL A 36 -3.71 -2.79 -1.76
N SER A 37 -2.95 -3.58 -2.52
CA SER A 37 -3.31 -3.93 -3.91
C SER A 37 -4.59 -4.75 -3.95
N ASP A 38 -4.72 -5.77 -3.09
CA ASP A 38 -5.93 -6.59 -3.03
C ASP A 38 -7.14 -5.76 -2.57
N LYS A 39 -6.96 -4.88 -1.57
CA LYS A 39 -8.00 -3.93 -1.14
C LYS A 39 -8.38 -2.95 -2.24
N PHE A 40 -7.40 -2.47 -3.00
CA PHE A 40 -7.62 -1.59 -4.16
C PHE A 40 -8.48 -2.30 -5.21
N PHE A 41 -8.16 -3.54 -5.59
CA PHE A 41 -8.98 -4.30 -6.54
C PHE A 41 -10.38 -4.61 -6.02
N TYR A 42 -10.51 -4.86 -4.71
CA TYR A 42 -11.81 -5.09 -4.09
C TYR A 42 -12.71 -3.85 -4.11
N LEU A 43 -12.16 -2.67 -3.79
CA LEU A 43 -12.94 -1.43 -3.67
C LEU A 43 -13.19 -0.72 -5.00
N TYR A 44 -12.21 -0.71 -5.89
CA TYR A 44 -12.25 0.08 -7.13
C TYR A 44 -12.48 -0.77 -8.38
N GLY A 45 -12.63 -2.10 -8.22
CA GLY A 45 -12.69 -3.05 -9.32
C GLY A 45 -11.33 -3.20 -10.03
N LEU A 46 -11.32 -3.88 -11.18
CA LEU A 46 -10.15 -3.84 -12.06
C LEU A 46 -10.02 -2.40 -12.56
N ALA A 47 -9.02 -1.65 -12.09
CA ALA A 47 -8.68 -0.31 -12.55
C ALA A 47 -8.14 -0.31 -13.99
N THR A 48 -8.91 -0.86 -14.94
CA THR A 48 -8.45 -1.15 -16.29
C THR A 48 -8.14 0.13 -17.07
N ASN A 49 -8.70 1.27 -16.68
CA ASN A 49 -8.60 2.54 -17.42
C ASN A 49 -8.00 3.71 -16.63
N ASP A 50 -7.63 3.53 -15.36
CA ASP A 50 -7.04 4.60 -14.56
C ASP A 50 -5.56 4.82 -14.92
N SER A 51 -5.08 6.05 -14.74
CA SER A 51 -3.68 6.41 -14.94
C SER A 51 -2.79 5.96 -13.77
N ASP A 52 -1.49 5.75 -14.02
CA ASP A 52 -0.50 5.47 -12.96
C ASP A 52 -0.57 6.51 -11.82
N SER A 53 -0.80 7.78 -12.14
CA SER A 53 -0.92 8.85 -11.15
C SER A 53 -2.14 8.67 -10.24
N SER A 54 -3.31 8.37 -10.83
CA SER A 54 -4.56 8.13 -10.09
C SER A 54 -4.43 6.91 -9.18
N ILE A 55 -3.88 5.82 -9.70
CA ILE A 55 -3.65 4.59 -8.93
C ILE A 55 -2.66 4.84 -7.79
N ARG A 56 -1.56 5.56 -8.07
CA ARG A 56 -0.58 5.93 -7.05
C ARG A 56 -1.22 6.70 -5.90
N GLN A 57 -1.99 7.75 -6.21
CA GLN A 57 -2.68 8.54 -5.18
C GLN A 57 -3.58 7.68 -4.28
N LEU A 58 -4.37 6.79 -4.86
CA LEU A 58 -5.25 5.90 -4.11
C LEU A 58 -4.46 4.90 -3.24
N LEU A 59 -3.41 4.29 -3.79
CA LEU A 59 -2.56 3.37 -3.03
C LEU A 59 -1.82 4.08 -1.88
N SER A 60 -1.30 5.30 -2.10
CA SER A 60 -0.66 6.08 -1.04
C SER A 60 -1.63 6.37 0.12
N ILE A 61 -2.91 6.63 -0.17
CA ILE A 61 -3.94 6.81 0.87
C ILE A 61 -4.12 5.52 1.67
N LEU A 62 -4.34 4.39 0.98
CA LEU A 62 -4.54 3.10 1.64
C LEU A 62 -3.34 2.67 2.50
N LEU A 63 -2.12 2.97 2.05
CA LEU A 63 -0.89 2.70 2.81
C LEU A 63 -0.75 3.58 4.05
N ARG A 64 -1.14 4.87 3.96
CA ARG A 64 -1.15 5.76 5.12
C ARG A 64 -2.19 5.34 6.15
N ASP A 65 -3.40 4.97 5.70
CA ASP A 65 -4.43 4.42 6.59
C ASP A 65 -3.94 3.16 7.31
N LEU A 66 -3.21 2.28 6.60
CA LEU A 66 -2.60 1.10 7.18
C LEU A 66 -1.57 1.49 8.26
N ARG A 67 -0.70 2.46 7.98
CA ARG A 67 0.30 2.97 8.94
C ARG A 67 -0.37 3.53 10.19
N ASP A 68 -1.33 4.42 10.02
CA ASP A 68 -2.04 5.06 11.13
C ASP A 68 -2.75 4.00 12.00
N SER A 69 -3.30 2.95 11.38
CA SER A 69 -3.93 1.84 12.11
C SER A 69 -2.93 1.04 12.97
N MET A 70 -1.65 1.02 12.61
CA MET A 70 -0.60 0.38 13.40
C MET A 70 -0.14 1.25 14.55
N ASP A 71 0.02 2.56 14.31
CA ASP A 71 0.39 3.51 15.35
C ASP A 71 -0.71 3.64 16.43
N LEU A 72 -1.98 3.52 16.03
CA LEU A 72 -3.09 3.45 16.99
C LEU A 72 -3.10 2.15 17.81
N LYS A 73 -2.70 1.02 17.21
CA LYS A 73 -2.58 -0.26 17.91
C LYS A 73 -1.37 -0.31 18.85
N SER A 74 -0.30 0.42 18.54
CA SER A 74 0.88 0.48 19.41
C SER A 74 0.65 1.36 20.65
N THR A 75 -0.21 2.37 20.55
CA THR A 75 -0.53 3.31 21.64
C THR A 75 -1.68 2.86 22.54
N SER A 76 -2.55 1.94 22.10
CA SER A 76 -3.68 1.42 22.88
C SER A 76 -3.33 0.20 23.76
N GLY A 77 -2.05 -0.17 23.83
CA GLY A 77 -1.53 -1.33 24.57
C GLY A 77 -0.90 -1.05 25.94
N THR A 78 -1.08 0.14 26.53
CA THR A 78 -0.58 0.51 27.87
C THR A 78 -1.73 0.83 28.83
#